data_AF-A0A2W6SHP1-F1
#
_entry.id   AF-A0A2W6SHP1-F1
#
_cell.length_a   1.000
_cell.length_b   1.000
_cell.length_c   1.000
_cell.angle_alpha   90.00
_cell.angle_beta   90.00
_cell.angle_gamma   90.00
#
_symmetry.space_group_name_H-M   'P 1'
#
loop_
_entity.id
_entity.type
_entity.pdbx_description
1 polymer ?
#
loop_
_entity_poly.entity_id
_entity_poly.type
_entity_poly.pdbx_seq_one_letter_code
_entity_poly.pdbx_strand_id
1 'polypeptide(L)'
;MEEFSALVTAADVGDGEALPPIDRALVKLGLACALPSLNKAASGLGISEALTLGATPQQIQEIVSLMAGLGVHSLMLTSSLITTGAGLTESDGTIAFNADEQKIWDARVGNDPFWDRMENELPGFLRSMLKLSPAQFEAFFDFCAVPWKTRTVSARTKELLAMASDAMPSHRFMPGFRLHLDNAIKLGAGRRALEDCLQLAAQTPAHVGVD
;
A
#
# COMPACT_ATOMS: atom_id res chain seq x y z
N MET A 1 1.34 16.52 -4.10
CA MET A 1 2.50 16.07 -4.91
C MET A 1 3.79 16.64 -4.36
N GLU A 2 3.88 17.95 -4.12
CA GLU A 2 5.08 18.61 -3.56
C GLU A 2 5.68 17.90 -2.32
N GLU A 3 4.86 17.57 -1.31
CA GLU A 3 5.33 16.85 -0.10
C GLU A 3 5.94 15.47 -0.41
N PHE A 4 5.34 14.71 -1.34
CA PHE A 4 5.84 13.40 -1.76
C PHE A 4 7.16 13.54 -2.53
N SER A 5 7.23 14.53 -3.43
CA SER A 5 8.44 14.86 -4.17
C SER A 5 9.57 15.27 -3.23
N ALA A 6 9.29 16.07 -2.20
CA ALA A 6 10.29 16.48 -1.22
C ALA A 6 10.91 15.28 -0.48
N LEU A 7 10.11 14.27 -0.14
CA LEU A 7 10.60 13.03 0.49
C LEU A 7 11.48 12.21 -0.46
N VAL A 8 11.09 12.07 -1.74
CA VAL A 8 11.92 11.39 -2.75
C VAL A 8 13.22 12.16 -3.01
N THR A 9 13.18 13.49 -3.06
CA THR A 9 14.38 14.33 -3.20
C THR A 9 15.32 14.16 -2.01
N ALA A 10 14.78 14.14 -0.79
CA ALA A 10 15.56 14.01 0.44
C ALA A 10 16.12 12.59 0.67
N ALA A 11 15.62 11.57 -0.02
CA ALA A 11 16.11 10.20 0.11
C ALA A 11 17.58 10.09 -0.35
N ASP A 12 18.40 9.47 0.50
CA ASP A 12 19.82 9.19 0.22
C ASP A 12 19.98 7.97 -0.70
N VAL A 13 19.68 8.19 -1.98
CA VAL A 13 19.78 7.18 -3.04
C VAL A 13 20.48 7.76 -4.27
N GLY A 14 21.26 6.92 -4.95
CA GLY A 14 21.78 7.22 -6.29
C GLY A 14 20.68 7.22 -7.36
N ASP A 15 21.03 7.64 -8.57
CA ASP A 15 20.07 7.76 -9.68
C ASP A 15 19.36 6.43 -10.01
N GLY A 16 20.15 5.34 -10.10
CA GLY A 16 19.66 4.01 -10.43
C GLY A 16 19.04 3.90 -11.82
N GLU A 17 18.40 2.76 -12.08
CA GLU A 17 17.66 2.51 -13.31
C GLU A 17 16.21 2.99 -13.20
N ALA A 18 15.67 3.47 -14.33
CA ALA A 18 14.22 3.69 -14.45
C ALA A 18 13.47 2.35 -14.43
N LEU A 19 12.15 2.42 -14.30
CA LEU A 19 11.29 1.25 -14.43
C LEU A 19 11.47 0.61 -15.83
N PRO A 20 11.72 -0.71 -15.90
CA PRO A 20 11.60 -1.45 -17.15
C PRO A 20 10.23 -1.22 -17.79
N PRO A 21 10.09 -1.28 -19.13
CA PRO A 21 8.83 -0.97 -19.82
C PRO A 21 7.63 -1.76 -19.28
N ILE A 22 7.82 -3.06 -19.03
CA ILE A 22 6.76 -3.93 -18.49
C ILE A 22 6.35 -3.52 -17.07
N ASP A 23 7.30 -3.22 -16.18
CA ASP A 23 7.02 -2.77 -14.82
C ASP A 23 6.29 -1.43 -14.83
N ARG A 24 6.72 -0.51 -15.70
CA ARG A 24 6.07 0.79 -15.86
C ARG A 24 4.62 0.66 -16.34
N ALA A 25 4.35 -0.25 -17.27
CA ALA A 25 3.00 -0.55 -17.73
C ALA A 25 2.13 -1.17 -16.62
N LEU A 26 2.70 -2.06 -15.80
CA LEU A 26 2.04 -2.62 -14.63
C LEU A 26 1.73 -1.54 -13.57
N VAL A 27 2.65 -0.61 -13.30
CA VAL A 27 2.40 0.52 -12.38
C VAL A 27 1.27 1.40 -12.90
N LYS A 28 1.31 1.80 -14.19
CA LYS A 28 0.24 2.58 -14.82
C LYS A 28 -1.12 1.90 -14.71
N LEU A 29 -1.18 0.60 -15.00
CA LEU A 29 -2.40 -0.19 -14.86
C LEU A 29 -2.91 -0.15 -13.41
N GLY A 30 -2.02 -0.40 -12.45
CA GLY A 30 -2.38 -0.36 -11.03
C GLY A 30 -3.01 0.96 -10.62
N LEU A 31 -2.39 2.09 -11.00
CA LEU A 31 -2.93 3.43 -10.71
C LEU A 31 -4.28 3.68 -11.42
N ALA A 32 -4.46 3.17 -12.64
CA ALA A 32 -5.72 3.32 -13.35
C ALA A 32 -6.89 2.54 -12.71
N CYS A 33 -6.62 1.36 -12.16
CA CYS A 33 -7.64 0.50 -11.54
C CYS A 33 -7.77 0.69 -10.02
N ALA A 34 -6.84 1.42 -9.38
CA ALA A 34 -6.91 1.75 -7.96
C ALA A 34 -8.22 2.47 -7.61
N LEU A 35 -8.80 2.20 -6.44
CA LEU A 35 -10.08 2.75 -5.99
C LEU A 35 -10.26 4.27 -6.20
N PRO A 36 -9.25 5.13 -5.92
CA PRO A 36 -9.38 6.58 -6.14
C PRO A 36 -9.52 7.01 -7.61
N SER A 37 -9.34 6.08 -8.55
CA SER A 37 -9.44 6.28 -9.99
C SER A 37 -10.48 5.40 -10.65
N LEU A 38 -10.45 4.09 -10.38
CA LEU A 38 -11.41 3.08 -10.84
C LEU A 38 -11.82 3.27 -12.31
N ASN A 39 -10.86 3.59 -13.17
CA ASN A 39 -11.13 4.07 -14.52
C ASN A 39 -11.08 2.90 -15.52
N LYS A 40 -12.25 2.46 -15.98
CA LYS A 40 -12.42 1.28 -16.86
C LYS A 40 -11.65 1.40 -18.17
N ALA A 41 -11.74 2.53 -18.85
CA ALA A 41 -11.09 2.75 -20.14
C ALA A 41 -9.56 2.75 -20.01
N ALA A 42 -9.02 3.49 -19.03
CA ALA A 42 -7.59 3.53 -18.76
C ALA A 42 -7.05 2.17 -18.30
N SER A 43 -7.83 1.42 -17.51
CA SER A 43 -7.49 0.06 -17.11
C SER A 43 -7.41 -0.88 -18.32
N GLY A 44 -8.35 -0.78 -19.27
CA GLY A 44 -8.32 -1.54 -20.51
C GLY A 44 -7.07 -1.27 -21.36
N LEU A 45 -6.68 0.00 -21.49
CA LEU A 45 -5.44 0.40 -22.16
C LEU A 45 -4.21 -0.15 -21.44
N GLY A 46 -4.16 -0.05 -20.11
CA GLY A 46 -3.04 -0.56 -19.30
C GLY A 46 -2.89 -2.08 -19.39
N ILE A 47 -4.00 -2.84 -19.39
CA ILE A 47 -3.98 -4.29 -19.60
C ILE A 47 -3.42 -4.62 -20.97
N SER A 48 -3.89 -3.94 -22.03
CA SER A 48 -3.41 -4.16 -23.39
C SER A 48 -1.91 -3.85 -23.52
N GLU A 49 -1.45 -2.72 -22.98
CA GLU A 49 -0.03 -2.32 -22.98
C GLU A 49 0.84 -3.38 -22.28
N ALA A 50 0.44 -3.83 -21.08
CA ALA A 50 1.18 -4.84 -20.32
C ALA A 50 1.25 -6.18 -21.07
N LEU A 51 0.15 -6.66 -21.66
CA LEU A 51 0.12 -7.89 -22.45
C LEU A 51 1.02 -7.80 -23.69
N THR A 52 1.01 -6.67 -24.42
CA THR A 52 1.90 -6.44 -25.57
C THR A 52 3.38 -6.48 -25.18
N LEU A 53 3.71 -6.01 -23.97
CA LEU A 53 5.07 -6.06 -23.41
C LEU A 53 5.44 -7.43 -22.82
N GLY A 54 4.55 -8.42 -22.89
CA GLY A 54 4.79 -9.78 -22.45
C GLY A 54 4.40 -10.10 -21.00
N ALA A 55 3.64 -9.22 -20.33
CA ALA A 55 3.10 -9.55 -19.01
C ALA A 55 2.13 -10.72 -19.10
N THR A 56 2.20 -11.62 -18.12
CA THR A 56 1.24 -12.71 -18.02
C THR A 56 -0.08 -12.23 -17.40
N PRO A 57 -1.21 -12.92 -17.66
CA PRO A 57 -2.46 -12.64 -16.95
C PRO A 57 -2.33 -12.71 -15.43
N GLN A 58 -1.46 -13.58 -14.92
CA GLN A 58 -1.21 -13.73 -13.48
C GLN A 58 -0.48 -12.51 -12.90
N GLN A 59 0.49 -11.94 -13.62
CA GLN A 59 1.15 -10.68 -13.21
C GLN A 59 0.17 -9.52 -13.15
N ILE A 60 -0.70 -9.42 -14.17
CA ILE A 60 -1.76 -8.42 -14.21
C ILE A 60 -2.72 -8.59 -13.02
N GLN A 61 -3.15 -9.82 -12.75
CA GLN A 61 -4.03 -10.12 -11.61
C GLN A 61 -3.37 -9.79 -10.26
N GLU A 62 -2.07 -10.03 -10.09
CA GLU A 62 -1.33 -9.70 -8.87
C GLU A 62 -1.28 -8.18 -8.63
N ILE A 63 -1.10 -7.38 -9.68
CA ILE A 63 -1.17 -5.91 -9.60
C ILE A 63 -2.56 -5.44 -9.19
N VAL A 64 -3.61 -5.99 -9.81
CA VAL A 64 -5.00 -5.66 -9.45
C VAL A 64 -5.28 -6.05 -8.00
N SER A 65 -4.78 -7.21 -7.55
CA SER A 65 -4.92 -7.66 -6.17
C SER A 65 -4.22 -6.72 -5.18
N LEU A 66 -3.05 -6.19 -5.53
CA LEU A 66 -2.36 -5.20 -4.70
C LEU A 66 -3.19 -3.91 -4.58
N MET A 67 -3.79 -3.44 -5.68
CA MET A 67 -4.59 -2.22 -5.68
C MET A 67 -5.94 -2.38 -4.99
N ALA A 68 -6.53 -3.58 -4.99
CA ALA A 68 -7.67 -3.89 -4.13
C ALA A 68 -7.32 -3.73 -2.63
N GLY A 69 -6.03 -3.87 -2.28
CA GLY A 69 -5.48 -3.63 -0.95
C GLY A 69 -5.76 -2.23 -0.40
N LEU A 70 -5.86 -1.19 -1.23
CA LEU A 70 -6.05 0.20 -0.77
C LEU A 70 -7.31 0.39 0.10
N GLY A 71 -8.32 -0.47 -0.06
CA GLY A 71 -9.53 -0.42 0.75
C GLY A 71 -9.27 -0.53 2.26
N VAL A 72 -8.19 -1.21 2.66
CA VAL A 72 -7.81 -1.37 4.07
C VAL A 72 -7.38 -0.07 4.73
N HIS A 73 -7.09 1.00 3.97
CA HIS A 73 -6.74 2.31 4.54
C HIS A 73 -7.91 2.90 5.34
N SER A 74 -9.15 2.49 5.04
CA SER A 74 -10.31 2.82 5.88
C SER A 74 -10.17 2.23 7.29
N LEU A 75 -9.66 1.00 7.43
CA LEU A 75 -9.40 0.37 8.72
C LEU A 75 -8.22 1.03 9.42
N MET A 76 -7.15 1.32 8.68
CA MET A 76 -5.94 1.96 9.18
C MET A 76 -6.23 3.31 9.82
N LEU A 77 -7.04 4.12 9.14
CA LEU A 77 -7.39 5.46 9.62
C LEU A 77 -8.35 5.43 10.81
N THR A 78 -9.34 4.53 10.80
CA THR A 78 -10.50 4.66 11.70
C THR A 78 -10.41 3.81 12.95
N SER A 79 -9.63 2.72 12.99
CA SER A 79 -9.65 1.79 14.12
C SER A 79 -9.25 2.48 15.45
N SER A 80 -8.16 3.26 15.45
CA SER A 80 -7.72 4.01 16.63
C SER A 80 -8.72 5.10 17.03
N LEU A 81 -9.39 5.72 16.06
CA LEU A 81 -10.43 6.73 16.32
C LEU A 81 -11.68 6.11 16.97
N ILE A 82 -12.11 4.94 16.49
CA ILE A 82 -13.26 4.21 17.04
C ILE A 82 -12.97 3.78 18.48
N THR A 83 -11.81 3.18 18.74
CA THR A 83 -11.44 2.73 20.11
C THR A 83 -11.31 3.89 21.08
N THR A 84 -10.70 5.00 20.66
CA THR A 84 -10.62 6.23 21.47
C THR A 84 -12.01 6.78 21.76
N GLY A 85 -12.87 6.92 20.75
CA GLY A 85 -14.23 7.44 20.89
C GLY A 85 -15.14 6.55 21.75
N ALA A 86 -14.87 5.24 21.79
CA ALA A 86 -15.58 4.28 22.63
C ALA A 86 -15.03 4.16 24.06
N GLY A 87 -13.95 4.86 24.40
CA GLY A 87 -13.30 4.76 25.71
C GLY A 87 -12.62 3.40 25.96
N LEU A 88 -12.16 2.74 24.89
CA LEU A 88 -11.46 1.45 24.96
C LEU A 88 -9.94 1.60 25.08
N THR A 89 -9.46 2.84 25.09
CA THR A 89 -8.04 3.21 25.20
C THR A 89 -7.74 3.62 26.64
N GLU A 90 -6.68 3.05 27.20
CA GLU A 90 -6.18 3.35 28.55
C GLU A 90 -5.56 4.75 28.63
N SER A 91 -5.31 5.23 29.84
CA SER A 91 -4.74 6.57 30.07
C SER A 91 -3.36 6.81 29.46
N ASP A 92 -2.60 5.74 29.20
CA ASP A 92 -1.28 5.77 28.55
C ASP A 92 -1.36 5.57 27.03
N GLY A 93 -2.56 5.53 26.46
CA GLY A 93 -2.78 5.30 25.03
C GLY A 93 -2.79 3.83 24.62
N THR A 94 -2.62 2.89 25.56
CA THR A 94 -2.60 1.45 25.27
C THR A 94 -4.01 0.86 25.21
N ILE A 95 -4.11 -0.36 24.66
CA ILE A 95 -5.34 -1.14 24.62
C ILE A 95 -5.09 -2.49 25.27
N ALA A 96 -5.87 -2.81 26.30
CA ALA A 96 -5.79 -4.06 27.01
C ALA A 96 -6.46 -5.21 26.22
N PHE A 97 -5.73 -6.31 26.07
CA PHE A 97 -6.24 -7.54 25.46
C PHE A 97 -6.72 -8.53 26.51
N ASN A 98 -7.80 -9.24 26.19
CA ASN A 98 -8.15 -10.48 26.88
C ASN A 98 -7.22 -11.63 26.43
N ALA A 99 -7.36 -12.81 27.05
CA ALA A 99 -6.48 -13.93 26.78
C ALA A 99 -6.53 -14.46 25.33
N ASP A 100 -7.68 -14.35 24.65
CA ASP A 100 -7.80 -14.82 23.26
C ASP A 100 -7.29 -13.79 22.27
N GLU A 101 -7.57 -12.50 22.50
CA GLU A 101 -6.98 -11.37 21.77
C GLU A 101 -5.45 -11.43 21.85
N GLN A 102 -4.88 -11.68 23.03
CA GLN A 102 -3.44 -11.78 23.21
C GLN A 102 -2.82 -12.93 22.38
N LYS A 103 -3.46 -14.11 22.33
CA LYS A 103 -2.98 -15.22 21.50
C LYS A 103 -2.94 -14.86 20.02
N ILE A 104 -3.94 -14.13 19.52
CA ILE A 104 -3.99 -13.67 18.12
C ILE A 104 -2.90 -12.63 17.86
N TRP A 105 -2.72 -11.68 18.78
CA TRP A 105 -1.62 -10.72 18.72
C TRP A 105 -0.28 -11.43 18.62
N ASP A 106 0.00 -12.37 19.53
CA ASP A 106 1.26 -13.10 19.57
C ASP A 106 1.53 -13.89 18.29
N ALA A 107 0.48 -14.45 17.67
CA ALA A 107 0.60 -15.24 16.44
C ALA A 107 0.83 -14.41 15.17
N ARG A 108 0.29 -13.18 15.10
CA ARG A 108 0.33 -12.35 13.88
C ARG A 108 1.37 -11.21 13.96
N VAL A 109 1.57 -10.64 15.15
CA VAL A 109 2.41 -9.45 15.38
C VAL A 109 3.52 -9.76 16.40
N GLY A 110 3.14 -10.24 17.59
CA GLY A 110 4.07 -10.57 18.66
C GLY A 110 5.03 -9.41 18.99
N ASN A 111 6.32 -9.73 19.02
CA ASN A 111 7.43 -8.78 19.21
C ASN A 111 8.27 -8.64 17.93
N ASP A 112 7.70 -8.88 16.75
CA ASP A 112 8.43 -8.79 15.48
C ASP A 112 8.71 -7.32 15.11
N PRO A 113 9.99 -6.88 15.06
CA PRO A 113 10.35 -5.50 14.73
C PRO A 113 9.89 -5.04 13.34
N PHE A 114 9.48 -5.97 12.47
CA PHE A 114 8.84 -5.64 11.20
C PHE A 114 7.66 -4.67 11.38
N TRP A 115 6.88 -4.82 12.47
CA TRP A 115 5.69 -4.04 12.74
C TRP A 115 5.95 -2.68 13.37
N ASP A 116 7.15 -2.45 13.93
CA ASP A 116 7.50 -1.18 14.59
C ASP A 116 7.31 0.03 13.65
N ARG A 117 7.61 -0.14 12.37
CA ARG A 117 7.41 0.93 11.38
C ARG A 117 5.94 1.24 11.15
N MET A 118 5.09 0.21 11.05
CA MET A 118 3.65 0.41 10.93
C MET A 118 3.10 1.10 12.19
N GLU A 119 3.54 0.69 13.36
CA GLU A 119 3.16 1.33 14.63
C GLU A 119 3.62 2.79 14.69
N ASN A 120 4.81 3.13 14.19
CA ASN A 120 5.29 4.50 14.16
C ASN A 120 4.50 5.40 13.19
N GLU A 121 4.12 4.89 12.02
CA GLU A 121 3.36 5.65 11.03
C GLU A 121 1.86 5.71 11.35
N LEU A 122 1.32 4.68 12.00
CA LEU A 122 -0.09 4.54 12.38
C LEU A 122 -0.23 4.01 13.83
N PRO A 123 0.06 4.83 14.85
CA PRO A 123 0.03 4.39 16.24
C PRO A 123 -1.31 3.80 16.67
N GLY A 124 -1.24 2.64 17.33
CA GLY A 124 -2.38 1.91 17.87
C GLY A 124 -3.24 1.20 16.84
N PHE A 125 -3.03 1.37 15.52
CA PHE A 125 -3.93 0.84 14.49
C PHE A 125 -4.17 -0.67 14.65
N LEU A 126 -3.09 -1.47 14.68
CA LEU A 126 -3.20 -2.93 14.74
C LEU A 126 -3.87 -3.38 16.03
N ARG A 127 -3.53 -2.73 17.16
CA ARG A 127 -4.14 -3.04 18.45
C ARG A 127 -5.62 -2.72 18.47
N SER A 128 -6.00 -1.56 17.96
CA SER A 128 -7.39 -1.14 17.85
C SER A 128 -8.20 -2.06 16.94
N MET A 129 -7.65 -2.44 15.78
CA MET A 129 -8.33 -3.35 14.86
C MET A 129 -8.58 -4.72 15.49
N LEU A 130 -7.59 -5.28 16.18
CA LEU A 130 -7.75 -6.54 16.91
C LEU A 130 -8.81 -6.42 18.01
N LYS A 131 -8.80 -5.33 18.76
CA LYS A 131 -9.77 -5.10 19.84
C LYS A 131 -11.20 -4.99 19.33
N LEU A 132 -11.39 -4.33 18.18
CA LEU A 132 -12.70 -4.12 17.59
C LEU A 132 -13.24 -5.38 16.93
N SER A 133 -12.39 -6.15 16.25
CA SER A 133 -12.80 -7.36 15.56
C SER A 133 -11.61 -8.29 15.28
N PRO A 134 -11.42 -9.35 16.08
CA PRO A 134 -10.40 -10.36 15.82
C PRO A 134 -10.53 -11.02 14.45
N ALA A 135 -11.77 -11.26 13.99
CA ALA A 135 -12.01 -11.84 12.67
C ALA A 135 -11.56 -10.90 11.53
N GLN A 136 -11.83 -9.60 11.64
CA GLN A 136 -11.36 -8.61 10.66
C GLN A 136 -9.82 -8.49 10.70
N PHE A 137 -9.23 -8.56 11.89
CA PHE A 137 -7.79 -8.53 12.06
C PHE A 137 -7.13 -9.70 11.33
N GLU A 138 -7.55 -10.94 11.55
CA GLU A 138 -6.99 -12.09 10.84
C GLU A 138 -7.16 -11.98 9.32
N ALA A 139 -8.37 -11.62 8.87
CA ALA A 139 -8.66 -11.44 7.45
C ALA A 139 -7.81 -10.33 6.81
N PHE A 140 -7.51 -9.25 7.54
CA PHE A 140 -6.62 -8.18 7.06
C PHE A 140 -5.23 -8.71 6.73
N PHE A 141 -4.62 -9.51 7.62
CA PHE A 141 -3.29 -10.10 7.36
C PHE A 141 -3.33 -11.05 6.16
N ASP A 142 -4.34 -11.91 6.10
CA ASP A 142 -4.44 -12.90 5.04
C ASP A 142 -4.67 -12.25 3.67
N PHE A 143 -5.54 -11.24 3.60
CA PHE A 143 -5.81 -10.48 2.39
C PHE A 143 -4.59 -9.66 1.93
N CYS A 144 -3.99 -8.88 2.83
CA CYS A 144 -2.83 -8.04 2.49
C CYS A 144 -1.63 -8.88 2.05
N ALA A 145 -1.49 -10.11 2.56
CA ALA A 145 -0.39 -11.01 2.20
C ALA A 145 -0.51 -11.62 0.79
N VAL A 146 -1.70 -11.65 0.18
CA VAL A 146 -1.95 -12.31 -1.12
C VAL A 146 -0.96 -11.89 -2.20
N PRO A 147 -0.83 -10.60 -2.58
CA PRO A 147 0.07 -10.19 -3.66
C PRO A 147 1.54 -10.47 -3.33
N TRP A 148 1.93 -10.59 -2.06
CA TRP A 148 3.31 -10.89 -1.66
C TRP A 148 3.63 -12.38 -1.66
N LYS A 149 2.61 -13.24 -1.53
CA LYS A 149 2.74 -14.71 -1.56
C LYS A 149 2.77 -15.27 -2.98
N THR A 150 2.04 -14.68 -3.93
CA THR A 150 1.98 -15.18 -5.32
C THR A 150 3.28 -14.96 -6.10
N ARG A 151 3.97 -13.83 -5.86
CA ARG A 151 5.34 -13.55 -6.34
C ARG A 151 5.52 -13.65 -7.87
N THR A 152 4.48 -13.38 -8.64
CA THR A 152 4.58 -13.29 -10.11
C THR A 152 5.14 -11.93 -10.55
N VAL A 153 4.99 -10.90 -9.72
CA VAL A 153 5.60 -9.58 -9.89
C VAL A 153 6.67 -9.37 -8.82
N SER A 154 7.76 -8.70 -9.19
CA SER A 154 8.87 -8.40 -8.28
C SER A 154 8.39 -7.60 -7.06
N ALA A 155 8.99 -7.83 -5.89
CA ALA A 155 8.67 -7.04 -4.69
C ALA A 155 8.95 -5.54 -4.93
N ARG A 156 10.01 -5.21 -5.66
CA ARG A 156 10.38 -3.83 -6.00
C ARG A 156 9.28 -3.13 -6.80
N THR A 157 8.73 -3.76 -7.83
CA THR A 157 7.63 -3.19 -8.64
C THR A 157 6.38 -3.00 -7.79
N LYS A 158 6.06 -3.94 -6.91
CA LYS A 158 4.90 -3.84 -6.01
C LYS A 158 5.03 -2.71 -5.01
N GLU A 159 6.18 -2.57 -4.35
CA GLU A 159 6.44 -1.46 -3.41
C GLU A 159 6.43 -0.10 -4.13
N LEU A 160 6.98 -0.01 -5.34
CA LEU A 160 6.93 1.20 -6.17
C LEU A 160 5.50 1.57 -6.58
N LEU A 161 4.66 0.59 -6.92
CA LEU A 161 3.24 0.83 -7.20
C LEU A 161 2.48 1.25 -5.92
N ALA A 162 2.70 0.57 -4.80
CA ALA A 162 2.05 0.92 -3.54
C ALA A 162 2.40 2.36 -3.12
N MET A 163 3.68 2.73 -3.17
CA MET A 163 4.16 4.10 -2.97
C MET A 163 3.49 5.10 -3.93
N ALA A 164 3.46 4.80 -5.23
CA ALA A 164 2.82 5.68 -6.21
C ALA A 164 1.32 5.85 -5.95
N SER A 165 0.64 4.78 -5.53
CA SER A 165 -0.80 4.81 -5.25
C SER A 165 -1.14 5.71 -4.07
N ASP A 166 -0.31 5.73 -3.03
CA ASP A 166 -0.44 6.65 -1.90
C ASP A 166 -0.22 8.12 -2.28
N ALA A 167 0.57 8.37 -3.32
CA ALA A 167 0.83 9.72 -3.83
C ALA A 167 -0.23 10.22 -4.83
N MET A 168 -1.21 9.39 -5.22
CA MET A 168 -2.28 9.79 -6.15
C MET A 168 -3.01 11.06 -5.64
N PRO A 169 -3.35 12.03 -6.52
CA PRO A 169 -4.01 13.28 -6.13
C PRO A 169 -5.30 13.10 -5.32
N SER A 170 -6.07 12.05 -5.61
CA SER A 170 -7.32 11.71 -4.91
C SER A 170 -7.13 10.79 -3.70
N HIS A 171 -5.90 10.34 -3.39
CA HIS A 171 -5.62 9.45 -2.26
C HIS A 171 -4.78 10.11 -1.17
N ARG A 172 -3.56 10.55 -1.51
CA ARG A 172 -2.63 11.29 -0.64
C ARG A 172 -2.42 10.67 0.76
N PHE A 173 -2.15 9.37 0.85
CA PHE A 173 -1.99 8.67 2.11
C PHE A 173 -0.52 8.61 2.57
N MET A 174 -0.05 9.67 3.25
CA MET A 174 1.34 9.84 3.66
C MET A 174 1.93 8.70 4.53
N PRO A 175 1.20 8.09 5.49
CA PRO A 175 1.74 6.99 6.28
C PRO A 175 2.18 5.80 5.42
N GLY A 176 1.32 5.37 4.49
CA GLY A 176 1.63 4.32 3.53
C GLY A 176 2.80 4.71 2.61
N PHE A 177 2.79 5.95 2.11
CA PHE A 177 3.85 6.44 1.23
C PHE A 177 5.25 6.28 1.84
N ARG A 178 5.43 6.65 3.11
CA ARG A 178 6.72 6.54 3.80
C ARG A 178 7.16 5.09 3.98
N LEU A 179 6.23 4.21 4.36
CA LEU A 179 6.49 2.78 4.50
C LEU A 179 6.96 2.18 3.16
N HIS A 180 6.22 2.45 2.09
CA HIS A 180 6.52 1.90 0.77
C HIS A 180 7.75 2.53 0.12
N LEU A 181 8.03 3.82 0.36
CA LEU A 181 9.27 4.48 -0.07
C LEU A 181 10.50 3.79 0.55
N ASP A 182 10.50 3.61 1.87
CA ASP A 182 11.61 2.95 2.58
C ASP A 182 11.81 1.50 2.11
N ASN A 183 10.71 0.74 1.93
CA ASN A 183 10.78 -0.62 1.39
C ASN A 183 11.30 -0.65 -0.05
N ALA A 184 10.84 0.26 -0.92
CA ALA A 184 11.33 0.34 -2.30
C ALA A 184 12.84 0.64 -2.34
N ILE A 185 13.34 1.56 -1.50
CA ILE A 185 14.76 1.88 -1.37
C ILE A 185 15.55 0.66 -0.92
N LYS A 186 15.07 -0.07 0.11
CA LYS A 186 15.70 -1.32 0.60
C LYS A 186 15.77 -2.41 -0.47
N LEU A 187 14.83 -2.40 -1.42
CA LEU A 187 14.82 -3.29 -2.59
C LEU A 187 15.63 -2.75 -3.78
N GLY A 188 16.38 -1.66 -3.61
CA GLY A 188 17.27 -1.10 -4.63
C GLY A 188 16.57 -0.15 -5.62
N ALA A 189 15.44 0.45 -5.28
CA ALA A 189 14.89 1.54 -6.07
C ALA A 189 15.80 2.79 -5.98
N GLY A 190 16.28 3.25 -7.13
CA GLY A 190 17.01 4.52 -7.26
C GLY A 190 16.08 5.68 -7.61
N ARG A 191 16.62 6.90 -7.57
CA ARG A 191 15.90 8.16 -7.77
C ARG A 191 15.01 8.17 -9.02
N ARG A 192 15.52 7.69 -10.16
CA ARG A 192 14.78 7.68 -11.44
C ARG A 192 13.49 6.87 -11.38
N ALA A 193 13.50 5.71 -10.73
CA ALA A 193 12.30 4.89 -10.59
C ALA A 193 11.28 5.54 -9.64
N LEU A 194 11.75 6.14 -8.55
CA LEU A 194 10.89 6.85 -7.60
C LEU A 194 10.21 8.05 -8.24
N GLU A 195 10.96 8.86 -9.00
CA GLU A 195 10.44 10.04 -9.70
C GLU A 195 9.48 9.66 -10.84
N ASP A 196 9.77 8.62 -11.63
CA ASP A 196 8.84 8.12 -12.65
C ASP A 196 7.52 7.65 -12.02
N CYS A 197 7.57 6.96 -10.88
CA CYS A 197 6.39 6.59 -10.10
C CYS A 197 5.58 7.80 -9.63
N LEU A 198 6.23 8.85 -9.12
CA LEU A 198 5.54 10.10 -8.74
C LEU A 198 4.92 10.81 -9.94
N GLN A 199 5.61 10.80 -11.09
CA GLN A 199 5.08 11.37 -12.33
C GLN A 199 3.83 10.60 -12.80
N LEU A 200 3.86 9.27 -12.76
CA LEU A 200 2.70 8.43 -13.05
C LEU A 200 1.55 8.69 -12.08
N ALA A 201 1.84 8.78 -10.77
CA ALA A 201 0.86 9.11 -9.75
C ALA A 201 0.21 10.48 -10.00
N ALA A 202 0.99 11.49 -10.37
CA ALA A 202 0.48 12.83 -10.69
C ALA A 202 -0.45 12.85 -11.91
N GLN A 203 -0.28 11.93 -12.84
CA GLN A 203 -1.03 11.82 -14.09
C GLN A 203 -2.14 10.76 -14.04
N THR A 204 -2.43 10.23 -12.85
CA THR A 204 -3.41 9.18 -12.68
C THR A 204 -4.77 9.63 -13.24
N PRO A 205 -5.48 8.77 -14.00
CA PRO A 205 -6.81 9.11 -14.52
C PRO A 205 -7.79 9.43 -13.39
N ALA A 206 -8.64 10.44 -13.61
CA ALA A 206 -9.72 10.75 -12.70
C ALA A 206 -10.77 9.63 -12.67
N HIS A 207 -11.46 9.53 -11.53
CA HIS A 207 -12.66 8.72 -11.42
C HIS A 207 -13.81 9.35 -12.20
N VAL A 208 -14.32 8.63 -13.20
CA VAL A 208 -15.36 9.12 -14.13
C VAL A 208 -16.71 8.40 -13.97
N GLY A 209 -16.81 7.45 -13.03
CA GLY A 209 -17.97 6.57 -12.91
C GLY A 209 -17.73 5.25 -13.66
N VAL A 210 -18.48 4.22 -13.28
CA VAL A 210 -18.51 2.93 -13.97
C VAL A 210 -19.96 2.63 -14.31
N ASP A 211 -20.25 2.63 -15.61
CA ASP A 211 -21.55 2.27 -16.18
C ASP A 211 -21.65 0.76 -16.44
#